data_AF-A0A7X7RJ58-F1
#
_entry.id   AF-A0A7X7RJ58-F1
#
_cell.length_a   1.000
_cell.length_b   1.000
_cell.length_c   1.000
_cell.angle_alpha   90.00
_cell.angle_beta   90.00
_cell.angle_gamma   90.00
#
_symmetry.space_group_name_H-M   'P 1'
#
loop_
_entity.id
_entity.type
_entity.pdbx_description
1 polymer ?
#
loop_
_entity_poly.entity_id
_entity_poly.type
_entity_poly.pdbx_seq_one_letter_code
_entity_poly.pdbx_strand_id
1 'polypeptide(L)'
;LRRFLKSHNPQAKIIECNHEPRYLQDVNDRALRLDLASLSGRRVAAISAIAVPTSFEQYLESLEATVVYRKRYVDHHRYHPDELADFCRRGRQAGAEFLLTTEKDAVRLPILPAGHLPFFFLRVEIVILKGQEYLDHCISQICLGW
;
A
#
# COMPACT_ATOMS: atom_id res chain seq x y z
N LEU A 1 -9.43 9.52 21.04
CA LEU A 1 -8.55 10.44 20.30
C LEU A 1 -9.13 11.85 20.13
N ARG A 2 -10.28 12.04 19.44
CA ARG A 2 -10.85 13.39 19.21
C ARG A 2 -11.06 14.24 20.47
N ARG A 3 -11.61 13.64 21.53
CA ARG A 3 -11.78 14.29 22.85
C ARG A 3 -10.45 14.73 23.47
N PHE A 4 -9.39 13.95 23.30
CA PHE A 4 -8.04 14.26 23.77
C PHE A 4 -7.42 15.44 23.01
N LEU A 5 -7.57 15.50 21.68
CA LEU A 5 -7.06 16.63 20.90
C LEU A 5 -7.79 17.94 21.27
N LYS A 6 -9.11 17.87 21.46
CA LYS A 6 -9.92 19.03 21.85
C LYS A 6 -9.67 19.52 23.28
N SER A 7 -9.22 18.67 24.20
CA SER A 7 -8.85 19.13 25.55
C SER A 7 -7.54 19.93 25.57
N HIS A 8 -6.68 19.77 24.56
CA HIS A 8 -5.41 20.50 24.46
C HIS A 8 -5.52 21.74 23.59
N ASN A 9 -6.30 21.69 22.51
CA ASN A 9 -6.61 22.85 21.69
C ASN A 9 -8.09 22.80 21.25
N PRO A 10 -8.97 23.52 21.94
CA PRO A 10 -10.40 23.55 21.63
C PRO A 10 -10.70 24.07 20.22
N GLN A 11 -9.86 24.99 19.70
CA GLN A 11 -10.03 25.61 18.38
C GLN A 11 -9.38 24.81 17.25
N ALA A 12 -8.66 23.72 17.54
CA ALA A 12 -8.06 22.89 16.49
C ALA A 12 -9.12 22.38 15.51
N LYS A 13 -8.98 22.73 14.23
CA LYS A 13 -9.74 22.14 13.13
C LYS A 13 -9.20 20.72 12.92
N ILE A 14 -10.05 19.72 13.03
CA ILE A 14 -9.68 18.31 12.89
C ILE A 14 -10.25 17.81 11.57
N ILE A 15 -9.38 17.37 10.68
CA ILE A 15 -9.75 16.71 9.42
C ILE A 15 -9.65 15.21 9.67
N GLU A 16 -10.73 14.50 9.37
CA GLU A 16 -10.78 13.04 9.48
C GLU A 16 -10.65 12.45 8.08
N CYS A 17 -9.70 11.53 7.88
CA CYS A 17 -9.49 10.85 6.61
C CYS A 17 -9.41 9.34 6.80
N ASN A 18 -9.71 8.61 5.72
CA ASN A 18 -9.51 7.17 5.64
C ASN A 18 -8.63 6.84 4.43
N HIS A 19 -7.98 5.69 4.51
CA HIS A 19 -7.23 5.10 3.41
C HIS A 19 -8.13 4.07 2.73
N GLU A 20 -8.67 4.40 1.56
CA GLU A 20 -9.53 3.52 0.77
C GLU A 20 -8.73 2.82 -0.32
N PRO A 21 -8.62 1.48 -0.25
CA PRO A 21 -8.01 0.69 -1.32
C PRO A 21 -8.91 0.70 -2.55
N ARG A 22 -8.31 0.78 -3.73
CA ARG A 22 -9.05 0.93 -4.99
C ARG A 22 -8.88 -0.24 -5.94
N TYR A 23 -7.65 -0.59 -6.24
CA TYR A 23 -7.30 -1.60 -7.23
C TYR A 23 -5.86 -2.07 -7.04
N LEU A 24 -5.50 -3.14 -7.72
CA LEU A 24 -4.12 -3.58 -7.91
C LEU A 24 -3.54 -2.95 -9.17
N GLN A 25 -2.34 -2.39 -9.06
CA GLN A 25 -1.61 -1.81 -10.19
C GLN A 25 -0.35 -2.63 -10.43
N ASP A 26 -0.11 -3.03 -11.68
CA ASP A 26 1.15 -3.71 -12.02
C ASP A 26 2.33 -2.76 -11.77
N VAL A 27 3.40 -3.28 -11.18
CA VAL A 27 4.57 -2.48 -10.78
C VAL A 27 5.37 -1.97 -11.98
N ASN A 28 5.28 -2.61 -13.15
CA ASN A 28 6.00 -2.24 -14.37
C ASN A 28 5.07 -1.63 -15.43
N ASP A 29 3.82 -2.09 -15.52
CA ASP A 29 2.85 -1.63 -16.52
C ASP A 29 1.75 -0.79 -15.89
N ARG A 30 1.78 0.52 -16.14
CA ARG A 30 0.76 1.47 -15.63
C ARG A 30 -0.63 1.27 -16.24
N ALA A 31 -0.73 0.64 -17.41
CA ALA A 31 -2.01 0.35 -18.05
C ALA A 31 -2.67 -0.92 -17.50
N LEU A 32 -1.88 -1.84 -16.93
CA LEU A 32 -2.40 -3.08 -16.37
C LEU A 32 -2.89 -2.89 -14.93
N ARG A 33 -4.21 -3.00 -14.75
CA ARG A 33 -4.89 -2.90 -13.45
C ARG A 33 -5.84 -4.04 -13.25
N LEU A 34 -5.99 -4.48 -12.00
CA LEU A 34 -6.97 -5.47 -11.59
C LEU A 34 -7.84 -4.93 -10.45
N ASP A 35 -9.11 -5.31 -10.45
CA ASP A 35 -9.99 -5.09 -9.31
C ASP A 35 -9.46 -5.85 -8.07
N LEU A 36 -9.71 -5.34 -6.87
CA LEU A 36 -9.43 -6.01 -5.61
C LEU A 36 -10.11 -7.39 -5.53
N ALA A 37 -11.29 -7.53 -6.15
CA ALA A 37 -11.98 -8.82 -6.26
C ALA A 37 -11.13 -9.92 -6.93
N SER A 38 -10.12 -9.55 -7.73
CA SER A 38 -9.19 -10.51 -8.33
C SER A 38 -8.33 -11.26 -7.32
N LEU A 39 -8.24 -10.79 -6.07
CA LEU A 39 -7.50 -11.44 -4.99
C LEU A 39 -8.26 -12.55 -4.29
N SER A 40 -9.59 -12.58 -4.40
CA SER A 40 -10.40 -13.58 -3.69
C SER A 40 -9.99 -14.99 -4.12
N GLY A 41 -9.65 -15.83 -3.14
CA GLY A 41 -9.20 -17.21 -3.34
C GLY A 41 -7.79 -17.35 -3.93
N ARG A 42 -7.07 -16.26 -4.20
CA ARG A 42 -5.71 -16.33 -4.76
C ARG A 42 -4.66 -16.59 -3.70
N ARG A 43 -3.64 -17.37 -4.08
CA ARG A 43 -2.41 -17.48 -3.28
C ARG A 43 -1.45 -16.37 -3.65
N VAL A 44 -0.99 -15.60 -2.67
CA VAL A 44 -0.13 -14.44 -2.90
C VAL A 44 1.15 -14.51 -2.07
N ALA A 45 2.24 -13.99 -2.61
CA ALA A 45 3.44 -13.70 -1.83
C ALA A 45 3.51 -12.19 -1.58
N ALA A 46 3.75 -11.77 -0.33
CA ALA A 46 3.80 -10.37 0.06
C ALA A 46 5.23 -9.94 0.43
N ILE A 47 5.68 -8.81 -0.10
CA ILE A 47 6.92 -8.13 0.28
C ILE A 47 6.61 -6.72 0.76
N SER A 48 7.23 -6.26 1.86
CA SER A 48 7.06 -4.88 2.31
C SER A 48 8.20 -4.37 3.21
N ALA A 49 8.42 -3.06 3.18
CA ALA A 49 9.38 -2.28 3.95
C ALA A 49 8.67 -1.04 4.51
N ILE A 50 7.64 -1.29 5.31
CA ILE A 50 6.79 -0.29 5.98
C ILE A 50 6.82 -0.49 7.49
N ALA A 51 6.39 0.54 8.24
CA ALA A 51 6.39 0.51 9.71
C ALA A 51 5.57 -0.64 10.31
N VAL A 52 4.43 -1.01 9.69
CA VAL A 52 3.53 -2.07 10.20
C VAL A 52 3.18 -3.06 9.07
N PRO A 53 4.08 -4.00 8.72
CA PRO A 53 3.85 -4.96 7.63
C PRO A 53 2.62 -5.85 7.83
N THR A 54 2.33 -6.20 9.08
CA THR A 54 1.17 -7.05 9.44
C THR A 54 -0.15 -6.41 9.03
N SER A 55 -0.26 -5.07 9.08
CA SER A 55 -1.48 -4.38 8.63
C SER A 55 -1.73 -4.57 7.14
N PHE A 56 -0.68 -4.59 6.33
CA PHE A 56 -0.79 -4.85 4.89
C PHE A 56 -1.20 -6.31 4.62
N GLU A 57 -0.58 -7.26 5.31
CA GLU A 57 -0.89 -8.68 5.15
C GLU A 57 -2.32 -9.03 5.57
N GLN A 58 -2.75 -8.54 6.75
CA GLN A 58 -4.12 -8.71 7.22
C GLN A 58 -5.13 -8.10 6.26
N TYR A 59 -4.77 -6.99 5.62
CA TYR A 59 -5.62 -6.38 4.61
C TYR A 59 -5.75 -7.29 3.37
N LEU A 60 -4.66 -7.88 2.88
CA LEU A 60 -4.74 -8.85 1.77
C LEU A 60 -5.61 -10.06 2.14
N GLU A 61 -5.47 -10.57 3.36
CA GLU A 61 -6.28 -11.66 3.88
C GLU A 61 -7.77 -11.28 4.00
N SER A 62 -8.07 -10.02 4.33
CA SER A 62 -9.45 -9.50 4.36
C SER A 62 -10.10 -9.43 2.97
N LEU A 63 -9.29 -9.44 1.91
CA LEU A 63 -9.72 -9.59 0.52
C LEU A 63 -9.77 -11.05 0.08
N GLU A 64 -9.80 -11.98 1.04
CA GLU A 64 -9.87 -13.43 0.84
C GLU A 64 -8.65 -14.03 0.10
N ALA A 65 -7.53 -13.30 0.07
CA ALA A 65 -6.26 -13.84 -0.42
C ALA A 65 -5.62 -14.74 0.64
N THR A 66 -4.93 -15.79 0.20
CA THR A 66 -4.08 -16.61 1.06
C THR A 66 -2.62 -16.18 0.90
N VAL A 67 -2.05 -15.54 1.91
CA VAL A 67 -0.64 -15.13 1.87
C VAL A 67 0.28 -16.34 2.16
N VAL A 68 0.81 -16.96 1.11
CA VAL A 68 1.61 -18.19 1.18
C VAL A 68 3.09 -17.94 1.48
N TYR A 69 3.58 -16.72 1.23
CA TYR A 69 4.95 -16.32 1.55
C TYR A 69 5.00 -14.85 1.93
N ARG A 70 5.80 -14.51 2.95
CA ARG A 70 5.97 -13.15 3.46
C ARG A 70 7.45 -12.82 3.55
N LYS A 71 7.84 -11.67 3.02
CA LYS A 71 9.18 -11.11 3.19
C LYS A 71 9.08 -9.68 3.69
N ARG A 72 9.53 -9.45 4.91
CA ARG A 72 9.48 -8.15 5.57
C ARG A 72 10.88 -7.56 5.66
N TYR A 73 10.96 -6.25 5.51
CA TYR A 73 12.16 -5.46 5.74
C TYR A 73 11.84 -4.31 6.70
N VAL A 74 12.89 -3.67 7.22
CA VAL A 74 12.77 -2.44 8.00
C VAL A 74 12.14 -1.33 7.17
N ASP A 75 11.42 -0.41 7.81
CA ASP A 75 10.80 0.70 7.08
C ASP A 75 11.86 1.49 6.30
N HIS A 76 11.50 1.88 5.07
CA HIS A 76 12.39 2.56 4.13
C HIS A 76 13.59 1.75 3.62
N HIS A 77 13.58 0.43 3.77
CA HIS A 77 14.59 -0.44 3.15
C HIS A 77 14.74 -0.17 1.64
N ARG A 78 16.00 -0.15 1.17
CA ARG A 78 16.33 -0.07 -0.25
C ARG A 78 16.56 -1.48 -0.77
N TYR A 79 15.61 -1.97 -1.57
CA TYR A 79 15.66 -3.32 -2.13
C TYR A 79 16.85 -3.52 -3.07
N HIS A 80 17.57 -4.63 -2.87
CA HIS A 80 18.60 -5.10 -3.79
C HIS A 80 17.99 -6.04 -4.86
N PRO A 81 18.50 -6.06 -6.11
CA PRO A 81 18.01 -6.99 -7.14
C PRO A 81 18.00 -8.46 -6.71
N ASP A 82 19.04 -8.91 -6.00
CA ASP A 82 19.16 -10.30 -5.53
C ASP A 82 18.09 -10.66 -4.49
N GLU A 83 17.72 -9.71 -3.63
CA GLU A 83 16.65 -9.87 -2.64
C GLU A 83 15.30 -10.07 -3.33
N LEU A 84 15.09 -9.34 -4.43
CA LEU A 84 13.86 -9.43 -5.20
C LEU A 84 13.81 -10.72 -6.02
N ALA A 85 14.94 -11.14 -6.57
CA ALA A 85 15.07 -12.45 -7.21
C ALA A 85 14.80 -13.60 -6.24
N ASP A 86 15.34 -13.55 -5.01
CA ASP A 86 15.03 -14.51 -3.95
C ASP A 86 13.54 -14.49 -3.60
N PHE A 87 12.96 -13.30 -3.42
CA PHE A 87 11.53 -13.16 -3.13
C PHE A 87 10.65 -13.79 -4.21
N CYS A 88 10.89 -13.47 -5.49
CA CYS A 88 10.16 -14.04 -6.62
C CYS A 88 10.28 -15.57 -6.66
N ARG A 89 11.50 -16.10 -6.47
CA ARG A 89 11.77 -17.54 -6.46
C ARG A 89 11.03 -18.24 -5.31
N ARG A 90 11.16 -17.72 -4.09
CA ARG A 90 10.54 -18.30 -2.88
C ARG A 90 9.02 -18.19 -2.92
N GLY A 91 8.49 -17.07 -3.44
CA GLY A 91 7.06 -16.91 -3.69
C GLY A 91 6.52 -17.99 -4.63
N ARG A 92 7.20 -18.22 -5.77
CA ARG A 92 6.83 -19.30 -6.70
C ARG A 92 6.91 -20.69 -6.05
N GLN A 93 7.98 -20.97 -5.30
CA GLN A 93 8.14 -22.25 -4.59
C GLN A 93 7.03 -22.49 -3.55
N ALA A 94 6.55 -21.42 -2.91
CA ALA A 94 5.40 -21.48 -2.00
C ALA A 94 4.04 -21.58 -2.72
N GLY A 95 4.03 -21.60 -4.06
CA GLY A 95 2.82 -21.71 -4.86
C GLY A 95 2.04 -20.40 -5.01
N ALA A 96 2.71 -19.24 -4.86
CA ALA A 96 2.08 -17.96 -5.13
C ALA A 96 1.69 -17.83 -6.61
N GLU A 97 0.54 -17.22 -6.85
CA GLU A 97 0.05 -16.83 -8.17
C GLU A 97 0.39 -15.37 -8.45
N PHE A 98 0.25 -14.49 -7.44
CA PHE A 98 0.64 -13.08 -7.50
C PHE A 98 1.71 -12.73 -6.47
N LEU A 99 2.54 -11.76 -6.84
CA LEU A 99 3.44 -11.06 -5.94
C LEU A 99 2.82 -9.71 -5.59
N LEU A 100 2.71 -9.39 -4.31
CA LEU A 100 2.12 -8.15 -3.83
C LEU A 100 3.10 -7.33 -2.99
N THR A 101 3.05 -6.01 -3.16
CA THR A 101 3.79 -5.04 -2.33
C THR A 101 2.92 -3.82 -2.02
N THR A 102 3.43 -2.89 -1.23
CA THR A 102 2.76 -1.61 -1.01
C THR A 102 3.12 -0.61 -2.11
N GLU A 103 2.26 0.38 -2.34
CA GLU A 103 2.57 1.47 -3.28
C GLU A 103 3.87 2.21 -2.90
N LYS A 104 4.08 2.45 -1.59
CA LYS A 104 5.31 3.06 -1.06
C LYS A 104 6.56 2.26 -1.39
N ASP A 105 6.46 0.93 -1.44
CA ASP A 105 7.58 0.06 -1.75
C ASP A 105 7.79 -0.12 -3.25
N ALA A 106 6.72 -0.14 -4.04
CA ALA A 106 6.77 -0.27 -5.49
C ALA A 106 7.67 0.79 -6.14
N VAL A 107 7.63 2.04 -5.67
CA VAL A 107 8.47 3.13 -6.20
C VAL A 107 9.97 2.95 -5.93
N ARG A 108 10.34 2.02 -5.05
CA ARG A 108 11.74 1.73 -4.65
C ARG A 108 12.23 0.38 -5.17
N LEU A 109 11.38 -0.39 -5.84
CA LEU A 109 11.80 -1.68 -6.38
C LEU A 109 12.85 -1.47 -7.48
N PRO A 110 13.95 -2.25 -7.47
CA PRO A 110 14.83 -2.35 -8.62
C PRO A 110 14.13 -3.04 -9.79
N ILE A 111 14.84 -3.13 -10.92
CA ILE A 111 14.37 -3.91 -12.08
C ILE A 111 14.05 -5.34 -11.65
N LEU A 112 12.86 -5.81 -12.02
CA LEU A 112 12.39 -7.15 -11.67
C LEU A 112 13.12 -8.22 -12.50
N PRO A 113 13.33 -9.43 -11.93
CA PRO A 113 13.90 -10.53 -12.67
C PRO A 113 12.95 -10.98 -13.80
N ALA A 114 13.51 -11.29 -14.97
CA ALA A 114 12.72 -11.73 -16.12
C ALA A 114 11.85 -12.96 -15.79
N GLY A 115 10.62 -12.98 -16.31
CA GLY A 115 9.69 -14.08 -16.09
C GLY A 115 9.21 -14.22 -14.65
N HIS A 116 9.24 -13.14 -13.85
CA HIS A 116 8.59 -13.11 -12.54
C HIS A 116 7.08 -13.39 -12.66
N LEU A 117 6.48 -13.85 -11.56
CA LEU A 117 5.02 -13.93 -11.46
C LEU A 117 4.41 -12.52 -11.54
N PRO A 118 3.14 -12.34 -11.97
CA PRO A 118 2.48 -11.05 -11.97
C PRO A 118 2.67 -10.32 -10.64
N PHE A 119 3.18 -9.08 -10.71
CA PHE A 119 3.60 -8.33 -9.53
C PHE A 119 2.82 -7.03 -9.46
N PHE A 120 1.98 -6.90 -8.44
CA PHE A 120 1.14 -5.74 -8.23
C PHE A 120 1.46 -5.03 -6.92
N PHE A 121 1.11 -3.75 -6.85
CA PHE A 121 0.97 -3.04 -5.60
C PHE A 121 -0.49 -2.65 -5.35
N LEU A 122 -0.87 -2.55 -4.08
CA LEU A 122 -2.19 -2.08 -3.69
C LEU A 122 -2.25 -0.55 -3.82
N ARG A 123 -3.12 -0.05 -4.71
CA ARG A 123 -3.43 1.37 -4.80
C ARG A 123 -4.37 1.77 -3.67
N VAL A 124 -3.99 2.78 -2.91
CA VAL A 124 -4.78 3.32 -1.80
C VAL A 124 -4.96 4.82 -2.02
N GLU A 125 -6.19 5.30 -1.86
CA GLU A 125 -6.51 6.72 -1.92
C GLU A 125 -6.85 7.25 -0.52
N ILE A 126 -6.46 8.49 -0.26
CA ILE A 126 -6.88 9.18 0.95
C ILE A 126 -8.23 9.83 0.66
N VAL A 127 -9.26 9.43 1.40
CA VAL A 127 -10.59 10.02 1.33
C VAL A 127 -10.83 10.83 2.59
N ILE A 128 -11.18 12.10 2.43
CA ILE A 128 -11.55 12.97 3.55
C ILE A 128 -12.98 12.65 3.96
N LEU A 129 -13.15 12.16 5.19
CA LEU A 129 -14.45 11.81 5.76
C LEU A 129 -15.16 13.04 6.33
N LYS A 130 -14.40 13.95 6.99
CA LYS A 130 -14.92 15.19 7.58
C LYS A 130 -13.88 16.30 7.57
N GLY A 131 -14.34 17.54 7.38
CA GLY A 131 -13.48 18.73 7.45
C GLY A 131 -12.80 19.10 6.13
N GLN A 132 -13.34 18.66 4.98
CA GLN A 132 -12.85 19.05 3.65
C GLN A 132 -12.79 20.58 3.50
N GLU A 133 -13.83 21.29 3.96
CA GLU A 133 -13.88 22.76 3.98
C GLU A 133 -12.70 23.41 4.73
N TYR A 134 -12.21 22.76 5.80
CA TYR A 134 -11.04 23.24 6.54
C TYR A 134 -9.75 22.99 5.78
N LEU A 135 -9.64 21.85 5.09
CA LEU A 135 -8.52 21.54 4.23
C LEU A 135 -8.42 22.54 3.08
N ASP A 136 -9.53 22.77 2.38
CA ASP A 136 -9.60 23.68 1.24
C ASP A 136 -9.26 25.10 1.66
N HIS A 137 -9.82 25.57 2.79
CA HIS A 137 -9.50 26.89 3.32
C HIS A 137 -8.01 27.04 3.66
N CYS A 138 -7.40 26.03 4.30
CA CYS A 138 -5.96 26.05 4.57
C CYS A 138 -5.13 26.09 3.28
N ILE A 139 -5.50 25.30 2.27
CA ILE A 139 -4.81 25.30 0.97
C ILE A 139 -4.93 26.67 0.29
N SER A 140 -6.13 27.26 0.27
CA SER A 140 -6.34 28.58 -0.31
C SER A 140 -5.50 29.67 0.38
N GLN A 141 -5.41 29.64 1.71
CA GLN A 141 -4.64 30.65 2.46
C GLN A 141 -3.12 30.50 2.30
N ILE A 142 -2.62 29.26 2.20
CA ILE A 142 -1.18 28.97 2.25
C ILE A 142 -0.57 28.85 0.86
N CYS A 143 -1.24 28.15 -0.06
CA CYS A 143 -0.68 27.78 -1.36
C CYS A 143 -1.18 28.68 -2.51
N LEU A 144 -2.35 29.30 -2.35
CA LEU A 144 -2.98 30.15 -3.37
C LEU A 144 -3.09 31.61 -2.89
N GLY A 145 -2.31 31.99 -1.89
CA GLY A 145 -2.26 33.34 -1.34
C GLY A 145 -1.59 34.34 -2.29
N TRP A 146 -2.30 34.71 -3.36
CA TRP A 146 -2.47 36.07 -3.88
C TRP A 146 -3.91 36.22 -4.38
#